data_AF-A0A822FXI6-F1
#
_entry.id   AF-A0A822FXI6-F1
#
_cell.length_a   1.000
_cell.length_b   1.000
_cell.length_c   1.000
_cell.angle_alpha   90.00
_cell.angle_beta   90.00
_cell.angle_gamma   90.00
#
_symmetry.space_group_name_H-M   'P 1'
#
loop_
_entity.id
_entity.type
_entity.pdbx_description
1 polymer ?
#
loop_
_entity_poly.entity_id
_entity_poly.type
_entity_poly.pdbx_seq_one_letter_code
_entity_poly.pdbx_strand_id
1 'polypeptide(L)'
;MLNRTSEEYFDLVILISSLSISYCHTNISIIRSPNWSYFICPVMPIEWMIEEESPIGTKIGNIKEILFMINNNSQLIEKIQMKLNNNIDTQTFHLNSSTGILISKFRLDYEQKHIYSFSIILEPNEIHCSLIILIKLININDNLIEFDQKSLIYNINENNLIPLYIGRINIIDHDQLFSFKYKYYLKNISSQISIDLTTGSIILFDKFDREIHGEKLQYEIILLDYINQKNLTNNLIININDLNDHGPIFEKDFYHININQSSQPGKFIFQINATSYDPIMNGNISYYL
;
A
#
# COMPACT_ATOMS: atom_id res chain seq x y z
N MET A 1 35.71 32.25 34.23
CA MET A 1 35.23 32.99 33.04
C MET A 1 33.73 33.18 33.20
N LEU A 2 33.23 34.40 33.05
CA LEU A 2 31.78 34.66 33.00
C LEU A 2 31.27 34.21 31.63
N ASN A 3 30.41 33.19 31.60
CA ASN A 3 29.77 32.70 30.37
C ASN A 3 28.33 33.24 30.31
N ARG A 4 28.00 34.03 29.29
CA ARG A 4 26.69 34.69 29.13
C ARG A 4 25.69 33.81 28.38
N THR A 5 25.72 32.48 28.57
CA THR A 5 24.66 31.59 28.09
C THR A 5 23.46 31.51 29.04
N SER A 6 23.57 32.00 30.28
CA SER A 6 22.51 31.88 31.29
C SER A 6 21.86 33.20 31.72
N GLU A 7 22.61 34.30 31.94
CA GLU A 7 22.04 35.54 32.54
C GLU A 7 22.70 36.83 32.02
N GLU A 8 21.93 37.93 31.93
CA GLU A 8 22.37 39.22 31.39
C GLU A 8 22.80 40.25 32.43
N TYR A 9 22.46 40.03 33.71
CA TYR A 9 22.75 40.93 34.83
C TYR A 9 23.21 40.10 36.04
N PHE A 10 24.21 40.60 36.76
CA PHE A 10 24.61 40.03 38.04
C PHE A 10 24.49 41.10 39.12
N ASP A 11 23.65 40.82 40.12
CA ASP A 11 23.57 41.61 41.34
C ASP A 11 24.54 41.03 42.36
N LEU A 12 25.57 41.79 42.70
CA LEU A 12 26.53 41.42 43.73
C LEU A 12 26.31 42.29 44.96
N VAL A 13 26.19 41.64 46.12
CA VAL A 13 26.13 42.32 47.42
C VAL A 13 27.49 42.15 48.08
N ILE A 14 28.22 43.25 48.23
CA ILE A 14 29.52 43.27 48.90
C ILE A 14 29.29 43.67 50.36
N LEU A 15 29.75 42.82 51.28
CA LEU A 15 29.67 43.04 52.72
C LEU A 15 31.04 43.43 53.27
N ILE A 16 31.09 44.51 54.05
CA ILE A 16 32.28 44.89 54.81
C ILE A 16 31.89 44.95 56.28
N SER A 17 32.66 44.29 57.14
CA SER A 17 32.45 44.34 58.59
C SER A 17 33.75 44.65 59.33
N SER A 18 33.77 45.76 60.05
CA SER A 18 34.79 45.97 61.09
C SER A 18 34.20 46.30 62.47
N LEU A 19 32.91 46.65 62.59
CA LEU A 19 32.11 46.74 63.85
C LEU A 19 30.62 47.08 63.61
N SER A 20 30.23 47.47 62.39
CA SER A 20 28.83 47.56 61.90
C SER A 20 28.76 47.02 60.47
N ILE A 21 27.71 46.27 60.11
CA ILE A 21 27.55 45.71 58.77
C ILE A 21 26.98 46.79 57.84
N SER A 22 27.74 47.18 56.83
CA SER A 22 27.26 47.98 55.70
C SER A 22 27.29 47.12 54.44
N TYR A 23 26.22 47.14 53.66
CA TYR A 23 26.14 46.47 52.36
C TYR A 23 26.06 47.49 51.24
N CYS A 24 26.69 47.16 50.11
CA CYS A 24 26.59 47.92 48.86
C CYS A 24 26.08 46.98 47.77
N HIS A 25 25.01 47.38 47.07
CA HIS A 25 24.56 46.73 45.85
C HIS A 25 25.38 47.27 44.67
N THR A 26 26.02 46.37 43.93
CA THR A 26 26.63 46.72 42.65
C THR A 26 26.03 45.86 41.55
N ASN A 27 25.58 46.53 40.49
CA ASN A 27 25.01 45.88 39.32
C ASN A 27 26.10 45.80 38.26
N ILE A 28 26.50 44.58 37.90
CA ILE A 28 27.44 44.38 36.80
C ILE A 28 26.62 44.10 35.54
N SER A 29 26.61 45.07 34.62
CA SER A 29 26.10 44.88 33.26
C SER A 29 27.24 44.47 32.33
N ILE A 30 27.11 43.32 31.66
CA ILE A 30 28.07 42.91 30.62
C ILE A 30 27.73 43.68 29.33
N ILE A 31 28.51 44.71 29.01
CA ILE A 31 28.33 45.52 27.80
C ILE A 31 28.93 44.75 26.60
N ARG A 32 28.15 44.58 25.52
CA ARG A 32 28.61 43.94 24.28
C ARG A 32 29.68 44.79 23.58
N SER A 33 30.72 44.14 23.05
CA SER A 33 31.54 44.72 21.97
C SER A 33 30.71 44.78 20.68
N PRO A 34 30.78 45.87 19.88
CA PRO A 34 29.98 46.03 18.65
C PRO A 34 30.19 44.95 17.58
N ASN A 35 31.26 44.15 17.68
CA ASN A 35 31.65 43.16 16.68
C ASN A 35 31.19 41.72 16.98
N TRP A 36 30.31 41.51 17.97
CA TRP A 36 29.84 40.17 18.31
C TRP A 36 28.69 39.73 17.40
N SER A 37 29.02 39.02 16.32
CA SER A 37 28.01 38.34 15.49
C SER A 37 27.87 36.89 15.97
N TYR A 38 26.88 36.63 16.82
CA TYR A 38 26.57 35.28 17.27
C TYR A 38 25.91 34.51 16.12
N PHE A 39 26.49 33.38 15.72
CA PHE A 39 25.85 32.45 14.81
C PHE A 39 24.81 31.63 15.58
N ILE A 40 23.56 31.72 15.14
CA ILE A 40 22.44 30.94 15.66
C ILE A 40 22.35 29.67 14.83
N CYS A 41 22.66 28.54 15.47
CA CYS A 41 22.45 27.23 14.89
C CYS A 41 20.95 26.89 14.82
N PRO A 42 20.45 26.41 13.68
CA PRO A 42 19.06 25.97 13.61
C PRO A 42 18.83 24.78 14.55
N VAL A 43 17.77 24.87 15.36
CA VAL A 43 17.41 23.84 16.36
C VAL A 43 16.27 22.93 15.92
N MET A 44 15.52 23.34 14.89
CA MET A 44 14.46 22.53 14.30
C MET A 44 14.98 21.79 13.06
N PRO A 45 14.48 20.56 12.80
CA PRO A 45 14.79 19.88 11.56
C PRO A 45 14.25 20.67 10.38
N ILE A 46 14.98 20.68 9.27
CA ILE A 46 14.47 21.19 8.00
C ILE A 46 13.75 20.04 7.32
N GLU A 47 12.48 20.26 7.03
CA GLU A 47 11.68 19.34 6.23
C GLU A 47 11.54 19.89 4.80
N TRP A 48 11.92 19.06 3.83
CA TRP A 48 11.64 19.30 2.42
C TRP A 48 10.84 18.16 1.84
N MET A 49 10.03 18.50 0.84
CA MET A 49 9.25 17.53 0.07
C MET A 49 9.72 17.60 -1.37
N ILE A 50 9.81 16.44 -2.01
CA ILE A 50 10.15 16.31 -3.42
C ILE A 50 9.30 15.19 -4.01
N GLU A 51 8.76 15.42 -5.20
CA GLU A 51 8.08 14.35 -5.96
C GLU A 51 9.09 13.26 -6.29
N GLU A 52 8.71 12.00 -6.09
CA GLU A 52 9.49 10.89 -6.60
C GLU A 52 9.62 10.94 -8.14
N GLU A 53 10.50 10.11 -8.70
CA GLU A 53 10.84 10.10 -10.13
C GLU A 53 11.32 11.44 -10.71
N SER A 54 11.50 12.45 -9.86
CA SER A 54 12.14 13.71 -10.20
C SER A 54 13.50 13.46 -10.89
N PRO A 55 13.84 14.22 -11.94
CA PRO A 55 15.10 14.04 -12.65
C PRO A 55 16.33 14.08 -11.74
N ILE A 56 17.38 13.35 -12.15
CA ILE A 56 18.67 13.39 -11.45
C ILE A 56 19.18 14.84 -11.43
N GLY A 57 19.63 15.30 -10.25
CA GLY A 57 20.12 16.67 -10.06
C GLY A 57 19.03 17.67 -9.70
N THR A 58 17.79 17.24 -9.44
CA THR A 58 16.72 18.11 -8.96
C THR A 58 17.12 18.78 -7.64
N LYS A 59 16.95 20.11 -7.57
CA LYS A 59 17.18 20.91 -6.36
C LYS A 59 16.10 20.59 -5.33
N ILE A 60 16.52 20.07 -4.17
CA ILE A 60 15.64 19.78 -3.04
C ILE A 60 15.46 21.02 -2.18
N GLY A 61 16.54 21.76 -1.97
CA GLY A 61 16.52 22.96 -1.16
C GLY A 61 17.87 23.66 -1.08
N ASN A 62 17.93 24.74 -0.30
CA ASN A 62 19.14 25.51 -0.08
C ASN A 62 19.31 25.85 1.40
N ILE A 63 20.35 25.32 2.02
CA ILE A 63 20.64 25.52 3.44
C ILE A 63 21.08 26.97 3.70
N LYS A 64 21.85 27.57 2.80
CA LYS A 64 22.32 28.96 3.00
C LYS A 64 21.17 29.95 2.98
N GLU A 65 20.17 29.76 2.10
CA GLU A 65 18.95 30.58 2.08
C GLU A 65 18.26 30.58 3.47
N ILE A 66 18.16 29.42 4.11
CA ILE A 66 17.58 29.30 5.46
C ILE A 66 18.47 29.97 6.51
N LEU A 67 19.79 29.78 6.43
CA LEU A 67 20.73 30.43 7.35
C LEU A 67 20.68 31.96 7.25
N PHE A 68 20.53 32.53 6.05
CA PHE A 68 20.33 33.97 5.83
C PHE A 68 19.05 34.51 6.46
N MET A 69 18.02 33.68 6.66
CA MET A 69 16.78 34.12 7.34
C MET A 69 16.93 34.16 8.86
N ILE A 70 17.77 33.29 9.43
CA ILE A 70 17.93 33.15 10.89
C ILE A 70 19.06 34.04 11.43
N ASN A 71 20.07 34.31 10.58
CA ASN A 71 21.30 35.00 10.97
C ASN A 71 21.48 36.31 10.19
N ASN A 72 21.91 37.36 10.88
CA ASN A 72 22.07 38.70 10.29
C ASN A 72 23.45 38.96 9.67
N ASN A 73 24.45 38.08 9.87
CA ASN A 73 25.80 38.28 9.35
C ASN A 73 26.03 37.53 8.03
N SER A 74 25.76 38.20 6.91
CA SER A 74 25.89 37.60 5.57
C SER A 74 27.30 37.13 5.24
N GLN A 75 28.32 37.92 5.61
CA GLN A 75 29.73 37.58 5.39
C GLN A 75 30.17 36.32 6.13
N LEU A 76 29.58 36.06 7.30
CA LEU A 76 29.81 34.81 8.04
C LEU A 76 29.18 33.64 7.30
N ILE A 77 27.91 33.75 6.89
CA ILE A 77 27.14 32.68 6.22
C ILE A 77 27.79 32.28 4.89
N GLU A 78 28.33 33.24 4.15
CA GLU A 78 29.06 32.95 2.90
C GLU A 78 30.29 32.07 3.13
N LYS A 79 30.98 32.24 4.27
CA LYS A 79 32.20 31.49 4.62
C LYS A 79 31.92 30.14 5.29
N ILE A 80 30.70 29.87 5.73
CA ILE A 80 30.35 28.61 6.39
C ILE A 80 30.58 27.45 5.42
N GLN A 81 31.39 26.49 5.87
CA GLN A 81 31.52 25.19 5.24
C GLN A 81 30.46 24.25 5.78
N MET A 82 29.90 23.46 4.87
CA MET A 82 28.86 22.49 5.18
C MET A 82 29.29 21.12 4.71
N LYS A 83 29.10 20.12 5.56
CA LYS A 83 29.45 18.74 5.27
C LYS A 83 28.30 17.81 5.66
N LEU A 84 27.97 16.90 4.75
CA LEU A 84 27.05 15.80 5.07
C LEU A 84 27.72 14.86 6.06
N ASN A 85 26.98 14.41 7.08
CA ASN A 85 27.47 13.35 7.95
C ASN A 85 27.66 12.05 7.15
N ASN A 86 28.41 11.10 7.69
CA ASN A 86 28.52 9.79 7.06
C ASN A 86 27.29 8.95 7.44
N ASN A 87 26.29 8.92 6.56
CA ASN A 87 25.12 8.05 6.66
C ASN A 87 24.82 7.43 5.28
N ILE A 88 24.18 6.25 5.23
CA ILE A 88 23.75 5.61 3.98
C ILE A 88 22.88 6.54 3.14
N ASP A 89 21.99 7.31 3.79
CA ASP A 89 21.11 8.28 3.14
C ASP A 89 21.88 9.43 2.50
N THR A 90 23.04 9.82 3.03
CA THR A 90 23.82 10.92 2.42
C THR A 90 24.46 10.53 1.09
N GLN A 91 24.56 9.24 0.78
CA GLN A 91 25.10 8.77 -0.48
C GLN A 91 24.18 9.09 -1.66
N THR A 92 22.87 9.24 -1.41
CA THR A 92 21.86 9.54 -2.44
C THR A 92 21.76 11.03 -2.79
N PHE A 93 22.40 11.90 -1.98
CA PHE A 93 22.37 13.35 -2.17
C PHE A 93 23.76 13.93 -2.43
N HIS A 94 23.77 15.09 -3.07
CA HIS A 94 24.96 15.92 -3.21
C HIS A 94 24.68 17.29 -2.60
N LEU A 95 25.51 17.68 -1.63
CA LEU A 95 25.52 19.02 -1.05
C LEU A 95 26.67 19.82 -1.63
N ASN A 96 26.37 20.92 -2.31
CA ASN A 96 27.38 21.89 -2.67
C ASN A 96 27.73 22.75 -1.44
N SER A 97 28.94 22.56 -0.91
CA SER A 97 29.39 23.24 0.32
C SER A 97 29.49 24.76 0.18
N SER A 98 29.75 25.30 -1.01
CA SER A 98 29.88 26.75 -1.22
C SER A 98 28.54 27.44 -1.45
N THR A 99 27.57 26.78 -2.09
CA THR A 99 26.26 27.39 -2.38
C THR A 99 25.18 27.01 -1.39
N GLY A 100 25.34 25.90 -0.65
CA GLY A 100 24.31 25.33 0.22
C GLY A 100 23.19 24.61 -0.53
N ILE A 101 23.30 24.45 -1.84
CA ILE A 101 22.30 23.75 -2.65
C ILE A 101 22.45 22.24 -2.43
N LEU A 102 21.34 21.60 -2.07
CA LEU A 102 21.21 20.16 -1.97
C LEU A 102 20.45 19.63 -3.18
N ILE A 103 21.03 18.66 -3.89
CA ILE A 103 20.43 18.00 -5.06
C ILE A 103 20.36 16.48 -4.88
N SER A 104 19.44 15.84 -5.58
CA SER A 104 19.42 14.38 -5.72
C SER A 104 20.52 13.89 -6.67
N LYS A 105 21.19 12.78 -6.34
CA LYS A 105 22.13 12.10 -7.24
C LYS A 105 21.46 11.01 -8.10
N PHE A 106 20.31 10.55 -7.66
CA PHE A 106 19.54 9.48 -8.31
C PHE A 106 18.09 9.94 -8.46
N ARG A 107 17.35 9.23 -9.31
CA ARG A 107 15.89 9.26 -9.24
C ARG A 107 15.48 8.56 -7.95
N LEU A 108 14.62 9.20 -7.19
CA LEU A 108 14.15 8.71 -5.90
C LEU A 108 12.80 8.04 -6.12
N ASP A 109 12.61 6.90 -5.49
CA ASP A 109 11.47 6.02 -5.66
C ASP A 109 10.81 5.85 -4.27
N TYR A 110 9.54 6.23 -4.18
CA TYR A 110 8.74 6.20 -2.97
C TYR A 110 8.51 4.77 -2.53
N GLU A 111 8.16 3.85 -3.41
CA GLU A 111 7.91 2.45 -3.14
C GLU A 111 9.15 1.76 -2.55
N GLN A 112 10.35 2.25 -2.90
CA GLN A 112 11.59 1.82 -2.26
C GLN A 112 11.83 2.49 -0.89
N LYS A 113 11.67 3.82 -0.79
CA LYS A 113 11.94 4.57 0.45
C LYS A 113 11.25 5.93 0.51
N HIS A 114 10.29 6.07 1.43
CA HIS A 114 9.48 7.29 1.59
C HIS A 114 10.19 8.50 2.24
N ILE A 115 11.16 8.26 3.15
CA ILE A 115 11.76 9.32 3.96
C ILE A 115 13.27 9.11 4.09
N TYR A 116 14.04 10.16 3.79
CA TYR A 116 15.47 10.23 4.07
C TYR A 116 15.75 11.14 5.25
N SER A 117 16.65 10.72 6.14
CA SER A 117 16.99 11.47 7.35
C SER A 117 18.49 11.46 7.59
N PHE A 118 19.11 12.64 7.62
CA PHE A 118 20.54 12.79 7.89
C PHE A 118 20.85 14.15 8.51
N SER A 119 22.10 14.36 8.91
CA SER A 119 22.52 15.63 9.49
C SER A 119 23.59 16.31 8.65
N ILE A 120 23.50 17.63 8.54
CA ILE A 120 24.53 18.50 7.96
C ILE A 120 25.30 19.12 9.11
N ILE A 121 26.62 18.96 9.09
CA ILE A 121 27.54 19.64 9.99
C ILE A 121 27.83 21.02 9.38
N LEU A 122 27.52 22.07 10.14
CA LEU A 122 27.86 23.46 9.85
C LEU A 122 29.13 23.81 10.61
N GLU A 123 30.10 24.41 9.91
CA GLU A 123 31.39 24.82 10.50
C GLU A 123 31.62 26.33 10.39
N PRO A 124 30.86 27.16 11.13
CA PRO A 124 31.16 28.58 11.34
C PRO A 124 32.32 28.75 12.34
N ASN A 125 33.56 28.72 11.83
CA ASN A 125 34.78 28.89 12.63
C ASN A 125 34.99 27.76 13.67
N GLU A 126 35.06 28.07 14.97
CA GLU A 126 35.32 27.11 16.07
C GLU A 126 34.05 26.43 16.61
N ILE A 127 32.87 26.81 16.11
CA ILE A 127 31.59 26.25 16.54
C ILE A 127 31.14 25.23 15.50
N HIS A 128 30.94 23.99 15.93
CA HIS A 128 30.30 22.96 15.11
C HIS A 128 28.86 22.78 15.57
N CYS A 129 27.91 22.87 14.65
CA CYS A 129 26.55 22.45 14.94
C CYS A 129 25.96 21.57 13.85
N SER A 130 25.04 20.72 14.27
CA SER A 130 24.44 19.68 13.46
C SER A 130 23.00 20.05 13.18
N LEU A 131 22.63 20.05 11.89
CA LEU A 131 21.31 20.39 11.39
C LEU A 131 20.67 19.14 10.80
N ILE A 132 19.53 18.74 11.33
CA ILE A 132 18.80 17.57 10.84
C ILE A 132 18.01 17.96 9.59
N ILE A 133 18.15 17.14 8.55
CA ILE A 133 17.41 17.25 7.29
C ILE A 133 16.50 16.03 7.16
N LEU A 134 15.22 16.30 6.91
CA LEU A 134 14.20 15.30 6.61
C LEU A 134 13.67 15.56 5.21
N ILE A 135 13.85 14.61 4.30
CA ILE A 135 13.33 14.68 2.93
C ILE A 135 12.22 13.65 2.83
N LYS A 136 11.00 14.12 2.62
CA LYS A 136 9.81 13.29 2.42
C LYS A 136 9.53 13.22 0.93
N LEU A 137 9.46 12.02 0.39
CA LEU A 137 9.02 11.84 -0.99
C LEU A 137 7.50 12.01 -1.05
N ILE A 138 7.04 12.73 -2.06
CA ILE A 138 5.63 12.79 -2.43
C ILE A 138 5.39 11.64 -3.38
N ASN A 139 4.55 10.69 -2.97
CA ASN A 139 4.15 9.57 -3.83
C ASN A 139 3.35 10.11 -5.03
N ILE A 140 3.75 9.70 -6.23
CA ILE A 140 3.03 9.96 -7.47
C ILE A 140 2.62 8.63 -8.09
N ASN A 141 1.55 8.64 -8.89
CA ASN A 141 1.13 7.42 -9.58
C ASN A 141 2.04 7.17 -10.79
N ASP A 142 3.12 6.42 -10.58
CA ASP A 142 4.09 6.01 -11.59
C ASP A 142 4.13 4.49 -11.81
N ASN A 143 3.56 3.69 -10.91
CA ASN A 143 3.38 2.26 -11.11
C ASN A 143 2.03 1.95 -11.78
N LEU A 144 2.03 0.95 -12.66
CA LEU A 144 0.80 0.45 -13.27
C LEU A 144 0.20 -0.65 -12.39
N ILE A 145 -1.11 -0.64 -12.27
CA ILE A 145 -1.86 -1.69 -11.59
C ILE A 145 -1.87 -2.95 -12.43
N GLU A 146 -1.84 -4.09 -11.75
CA GLU A 146 -1.97 -5.39 -12.39
C GLU A 146 -2.89 -6.34 -11.60
N PHE A 147 -3.37 -7.38 -12.26
CA PHE A 147 -4.05 -8.47 -11.58
C PHE A 147 -3.02 -9.35 -10.88
N ASP A 148 -3.35 -9.83 -9.68
CA ASP A 148 -2.47 -10.74 -8.93
C ASP A 148 -2.22 -12.07 -9.66
N GLN A 149 -3.15 -12.46 -10.53
CA GLN A 149 -3.14 -13.71 -11.28
C GLN A 149 -3.51 -13.47 -12.75
N LYS A 150 -2.93 -14.27 -13.65
CA LYS A 150 -3.23 -14.27 -15.10
C LYS A 150 -4.64 -14.78 -15.45
N SER A 151 -5.26 -15.50 -14.52
CA SER A 151 -6.63 -16.00 -14.63
C SER A 151 -7.14 -16.32 -13.23
N LEU A 152 -8.33 -15.84 -12.90
CA LEU A 152 -9.00 -16.10 -11.63
C LEU A 152 -9.81 -17.39 -11.76
N ILE A 153 -9.52 -18.40 -10.95
CA ILE A 153 -10.17 -19.72 -11.04
C ILE A 153 -10.85 -20.05 -9.72
N TYR A 154 -12.16 -20.32 -9.77
CA TYR A 154 -12.94 -20.78 -8.63
C TYR A 154 -13.65 -22.09 -8.94
N ASN A 155 -13.78 -22.94 -7.93
CA ASN A 155 -14.53 -24.19 -7.99
C ASN A 155 -15.73 -24.06 -7.06
N ILE A 156 -16.92 -24.30 -7.58
CA ILE A 156 -18.17 -24.32 -6.81
C ILE A 156 -18.93 -25.59 -7.14
N ASN A 157 -19.72 -26.08 -6.20
CA ASN A 157 -20.68 -27.14 -6.52
C ASN A 157 -21.85 -26.58 -7.34
N GLU A 158 -22.56 -27.42 -8.06
CA GLU A 158 -23.88 -27.04 -8.54
C GLU A 158 -24.90 -26.93 -7.39
N ASN A 159 -26.08 -26.40 -7.69
CA ASN A 159 -27.22 -26.33 -6.78
C ASN A 159 -27.00 -25.62 -5.44
N ASN A 160 -25.94 -24.79 -5.35
CA ASN A 160 -25.61 -24.02 -4.15
C ASN A 160 -26.77 -23.16 -3.65
N LEU A 161 -26.79 -22.91 -2.33
CA LEU A 161 -27.68 -21.91 -1.74
C LEU A 161 -27.22 -20.52 -2.17
N ILE A 162 -28.19 -19.67 -2.51
CA ILE A 162 -27.98 -18.31 -3.01
C ILE A 162 -28.48 -17.26 -2.00
N PRO A 163 -27.82 -16.10 -1.88
CA PRO A 163 -26.60 -15.71 -2.60
C PRO A 163 -25.35 -16.43 -2.07
N LEU A 164 -24.42 -16.78 -2.97
CA LEU A 164 -23.14 -17.41 -2.62
C LEU A 164 -21.98 -16.47 -2.95
N TYR A 165 -21.10 -16.22 -1.97
CA TYR A 165 -19.82 -15.56 -2.22
C TYR A 165 -18.83 -16.55 -2.84
N ILE A 166 -18.47 -16.33 -4.11
CA ILE A 166 -17.54 -17.20 -4.84
C ILE A 166 -16.10 -16.82 -4.48
N GLY A 167 -15.80 -15.53 -4.39
CA GLY A 167 -14.46 -15.02 -4.17
C GLY A 167 -14.37 -13.53 -4.47
N ARG A 168 -13.15 -13.03 -4.71
CA ARG A 168 -12.92 -11.62 -5.05
C ARG A 168 -11.76 -11.49 -6.02
N ILE A 169 -11.83 -10.47 -6.88
CA ILE A 169 -10.72 -10.05 -7.72
C ILE A 169 -9.70 -9.34 -6.84
N ASN A 170 -8.44 -9.78 -6.85
CA ASN A 170 -7.34 -9.05 -6.24
C ASN A 170 -6.55 -8.32 -7.33
N ILE A 171 -6.04 -7.15 -6.97
CA ILE A 171 -5.15 -6.33 -7.79
C ILE A 171 -3.92 -5.97 -6.98
N ILE A 172 -2.82 -5.72 -7.67
CA ILE A 172 -1.57 -5.22 -7.10
C ILE A 172 -1.44 -3.76 -7.56
N ASP A 173 -1.37 -2.87 -6.58
CA ASP A 173 -1.11 -1.44 -6.77
C ASP A 173 0.04 -1.09 -5.82
N HIS A 174 1.20 -0.76 -6.39
CA HIS A 174 2.41 -0.46 -5.62
C HIS A 174 2.37 0.95 -5.03
N ASP A 175 1.72 1.89 -5.70
CA ASP A 175 1.61 3.29 -5.26
C ASP A 175 0.69 3.40 -4.03
N GLN A 176 -0.30 2.50 -3.92
CA GLN A 176 -1.29 2.47 -2.83
C GLN A 176 -2.06 3.79 -2.64
N LEU A 177 -2.03 4.65 -3.65
CA LEU A 177 -2.46 6.02 -3.52
C LEU A 177 -3.98 6.14 -3.30
N PHE A 178 -4.82 5.25 -3.87
CA PHE A 178 -6.29 5.40 -3.82
C PHE A 178 -7.11 4.11 -4.06
N SER A 179 -7.58 3.45 -2.99
CA SER A 179 -8.43 2.24 -3.08
C SER A 179 -9.83 2.43 -3.75
N PHE A 180 -10.32 3.66 -3.92
CA PHE A 180 -11.68 3.95 -4.43
C PHE A 180 -11.76 4.34 -5.92
N LYS A 181 -10.65 4.24 -6.67
CA LYS A 181 -10.57 4.74 -8.06
C LYS A 181 -10.60 3.66 -9.13
N TYR A 182 -10.79 2.40 -8.73
CA TYR A 182 -10.97 1.30 -9.67
C TYR A 182 -12.40 0.81 -9.63
N LYS A 183 -12.91 0.42 -10.79
CA LYS A 183 -14.20 -0.26 -10.86
C LYS A 183 -14.12 -1.56 -11.62
N TYR A 184 -14.69 -2.59 -11.01
CA TYR A 184 -14.74 -3.94 -11.55
C TYR A 184 -16.05 -4.16 -12.31
N TYR A 185 -15.94 -4.77 -13.48
CA TYR A 185 -17.07 -5.11 -14.32
C TYR A 185 -16.90 -6.49 -14.93
N LEU A 186 -18.03 -7.14 -15.20
CA LEU A 186 -18.10 -8.22 -16.18
C LEU A 186 -18.32 -7.60 -17.56
N LYS A 187 -17.49 -7.97 -18.54
CA LYS A 187 -17.65 -7.51 -19.92
C LYS A 187 -18.99 -7.94 -20.51
N ASN A 188 -19.37 -9.19 -20.26
CA ASN A 188 -20.65 -9.74 -20.66
C ASN A 188 -21.53 -9.86 -19.42
N ILE A 189 -22.68 -9.19 -19.43
CA ILE A 189 -23.65 -9.26 -18.35
C ILE A 189 -24.13 -10.72 -18.22
N SER A 190 -24.12 -11.23 -16.99
CA SER A 190 -24.71 -12.51 -16.61
C SER A 190 -25.87 -12.26 -15.66
N SER A 191 -26.94 -13.05 -15.78
CA SER A 191 -28.03 -13.06 -14.79
C SER A 191 -27.67 -13.86 -13.53
N GLN A 192 -26.67 -14.74 -13.61
CA GLN A 192 -26.32 -15.67 -12.54
C GLN A 192 -25.26 -15.11 -11.61
N ILE A 193 -24.24 -14.42 -12.16
CA ILE A 193 -23.15 -13.86 -11.38
C ILE A 193 -23.12 -12.34 -11.47
N SER A 194 -22.67 -11.72 -10.40
CA SER A 194 -22.37 -10.29 -10.36
C SER A 194 -21.00 -10.05 -9.72
N ILE A 195 -20.41 -8.90 -10.04
CA ILE A 195 -19.19 -8.43 -9.41
C ILE A 195 -19.50 -7.10 -8.73
N ASP A 196 -19.16 -6.98 -7.45
CA ASP A 196 -19.23 -5.74 -6.73
C ASP A 196 -18.24 -4.73 -7.34
N LEU A 197 -18.78 -3.60 -7.78
CA LEU A 197 -18.03 -2.59 -8.53
C LEU A 197 -16.86 -1.97 -7.75
N THR A 198 -16.86 -2.04 -6.41
CA THR A 198 -15.84 -1.41 -5.56
C THR A 198 -14.89 -2.42 -4.92
N THR A 199 -15.42 -3.55 -4.45
CA THR A 199 -14.66 -4.55 -3.69
C THR A 199 -14.13 -5.67 -4.59
N GLY A 200 -14.63 -5.77 -5.83
CA GLY A 200 -14.30 -6.87 -6.73
C GLY A 200 -14.87 -8.22 -6.27
N SER A 201 -15.76 -8.24 -5.27
CA SER A 201 -16.40 -9.44 -4.76
C SER A 201 -17.31 -10.07 -5.80
N ILE A 202 -17.19 -11.36 -6.02
CA ILE A 202 -17.94 -12.13 -7.01
C ILE A 202 -19.03 -12.92 -6.27
N ILE A 203 -20.28 -12.63 -6.60
CA ILE A 203 -21.44 -13.20 -5.93
C ILE A 203 -22.33 -13.89 -6.95
N LEU A 204 -22.70 -15.13 -6.63
CA LEU A 204 -23.72 -15.91 -7.33
C LEU A 204 -25.11 -15.56 -6.80
N PHE A 205 -26.02 -15.21 -7.69
CA PHE A 205 -27.41 -14.87 -7.40
C PHE A 205 -28.42 -15.87 -7.95
N ASP A 206 -28.01 -16.73 -8.88
CA ASP A 206 -28.84 -17.82 -9.40
C ASP A 206 -28.03 -19.11 -9.47
N LYS A 207 -28.71 -20.26 -9.34
CA LYS A 207 -28.04 -21.55 -9.24
C LYS A 207 -27.42 -21.93 -10.58
N PHE A 208 -26.25 -22.57 -10.51
CA PHE A 208 -25.76 -23.36 -11.62
C PHE A 208 -26.24 -24.79 -11.48
N ASP A 209 -26.51 -25.37 -12.62
CA ASP A 209 -26.83 -26.77 -12.88
C ASP A 209 -25.81 -27.23 -13.93
N ARG A 210 -25.02 -28.24 -13.60
CA ARG A 210 -23.88 -28.66 -14.41
C ARG A 210 -24.35 -29.27 -15.72
N GLU A 211 -25.46 -30.01 -15.74
CA GLU A 211 -26.03 -30.66 -16.92
C GLU A 211 -26.52 -29.63 -17.93
N ILE A 212 -27.03 -28.48 -17.46
CA ILE A 212 -27.52 -27.38 -18.29
C ILE A 212 -26.39 -26.44 -18.74
N HIS A 213 -25.49 -26.08 -17.81
CA HIS A 213 -24.52 -24.99 -18.01
C HIS A 213 -23.11 -25.48 -18.39
N GLY A 214 -22.85 -26.77 -18.23
CA GLY A 214 -21.55 -27.40 -18.45
C GLY A 214 -20.61 -27.31 -17.24
N GLU A 215 -19.49 -28.04 -17.32
CA GLU A 215 -18.51 -28.16 -16.24
C GLU A 215 -17.68 -26.89 -15.99
N LYS A 216 -17.64 -25.97 -16.97
CA LYS A 216 -16.72 -24.83 -16.96
C LYS A 216 -17.32 -23.60 -17.63
N LEU A 217 -17.41 -22.52 -16.87
CA LEU A 217 -17.87 -21.21 -17.33
C LEU A 217 -16.71 -20.23 -17.39
N GLN A 218 -16.68 -19.40 -18.42
CA GLN A 218 -15.64 -18.41 -18.64
C GLN A 218 -16.26 -17.03 -18.83
N TYR A 219 -15.74 -16.05 -18.09
CA TYR A 219 -16.12 -14.66 -18.18
C TYR A 219 -14.88 -13.78 -18.33
N GLU A 220 -15.06 -12.61 -18.95
CA GLU A 220 -14.02 -11.60 -19.05
C GLU A 220 -14.32 -10.48 -18.04
N ILE A 221 -13.37 -10.24 -17.15
CA ILE A 221 -13.36 -9.16 -16.17
C ILE A 221 -12.74 -7.93 -16.84
N ILE A 222 -13.33 -6.77 -16.59
CA ILE A 222 -12.77 -5.46 -16.91
C ILE A 222 -12.52 -4.70 -15.61
N LEU A 223 -11.30 -4.23 -15.42
CA LEU A 223 -10.93 -3.27 -14.40
C LEU A 223 -10.75 -1.91 -15.07
N LEU A 224 -11.58 -0.94 -14.69
CA LEU A 224 -11.44 0.45 -15.15
C LEU A 224 -10.54 1.20 -14.17
N ASP A 225 -9.40 1.66 -14.65
CA ASP A 225 -8.52 2.59 -13.95
C ASP A 225 -8.77 4.02 -14.42
N TYR A 226 -9.52 4.77 -13.60
CA TYR A 226 -9.86 6.16 -13.91
C TYR A 226 -8.68 7.12 -13.80
N ILE A 227 -7.61 6.76 -13.08
CA ILE A 227 -6.41 7.60 -12.92
C ILE A 227 -5.60 7.55 -14.20
N ASN A 228 -5.24 6.34 -14.62
CA ASN A 228 -4.41 6.13 -15.81
C ASN A 228 -5.21 6.13 -17.12
N GLN A 229 -6.54 6.25 -17.04
CA GLN A 229 -7.47 6.14 -18.18
C GLN A 229 -7.24 4.86 -19.00
N LYS A 230 -6.95 3.77 -18.29
CA LYS A 230 -6.63 2.47 -18.86
C LYS A 230 -7.62 1.42 -18.40
N ASN A 231 -7.88 0.46 -19.30
CA ASN A 231 -8.70 -0.70 -19.00
C ASN A 231 -7.79 -1.91 -18.97
N LEU A 232 -7.86 -2.68 -17.89
CA LEU A 232 -7.18 -3.95 -17.75
C LEU A 232 -8.21 -5.06 -17.86
N THR A 233 -7.86 -6.17 -18.50
CA THR A 233 -8.75 -7.33 -18.65
C THR A 233 -8.13 -8.59 -18.08
N ASN A 234 -8.98 -9.47 -17.54
CA ASN A 234 -8.58 -10.77 -17.02
C ASN A 234 -9.70 -11.81 -17.22
N ASN A 235 -9.34 -13.09 -17.18
CA ASN A 235 -10.29 -14.18 -17.32
C ASN A 235 -10.74 -14.68 -15.95
N LEU A 236 -12.05 -14.79 -15.75
CA LEU A 236 -12.68 -15.50 -14.65
C LEU A 236 -13.16 -16.85 -15.14
N ILE A 237 -12.71 -17.91 -14.48
CA ILE A 237 -13.08 -19.29 -14.77
C ILE A 237 -13.79 -19.85 -13.54
N ILE A 238 -15.01 -20.32 -13.72
CA ILE A 238 -15.79 -21.00 -12.69
C ILE A 238 -15.96 -22.45 -13.13
N ASN A 239 -15.36 -23.38 -12.38
CA ASN A 239 -15.59 -24.80 -12.58
C ASN A 239 -16.73 -25.26 -11.68
N ILE A 240 -17.67 -26.02 -12.25
CA ILE A 240 -18.85 -26.52 -11.55
C ILE A 240 -18.61 -27.99 -11.22
N ASN A 241 -18.51 -28.30 -9.93
CA ASN A 241 -18.43 -29.67 -9.45
C ASN A 241 -19.81 -30.31 -9.53
N ASP A 242 -19.83 -31.54 -10.05
CA ASP A 242 -21.01 -32.40 -10.12
C ASP A 242 -21.42 -32.83 -8.71
N LEU A 243 -22.70 -32.66 -8.41
CA LEU A 243 -23.37 -33.29 -7.31
C LEU A 243 -24.34 -34.29 -7.89
N ASN A 244 -24.24 -35.55 -7.45
CA ASN A 244 -25.15 -36.60 -7.85
C ASN A 244 -26.58 -36.34 -7.32
N ASP A 245 -27.33 -35.55 -8.08
CA ASP A 245 -28.71 -35.17 -7.86
C ASP A 245 -29.66 -35.79 -8.91
N HIS A 246 -29.09 -36.41 -9.95
CA HIS A 246 -29.79 -37.16 -10.98
C HIS A 246 -29.71 -38.68 -10.73
N GLY A 247 -30.68 -39.21 -9.97
CA GLY A 247 -30.85 -40.64 -9.75
C GLY A 247 -31.18 -41.44 -11.02
N PRO A 248 -31.04 -42.77 -10.99
CA PRO A 248 -31.38 -43.63 -12.13
C PRO A 248 -32.88 -43.57 -12.45
N ILE A 249 -33.20 -43.38 -13.72
CA ILE A 249 -34.58 -43.32 -14.24
C ILE A 249 -34.93 -44.61 -14.99
N PHE A 250 -36.16 -45.10 -14.84
CA PHE A 250 -36.67 -46.24 -15.59
C PHE A 250 -37.06 -45.84 -17.02
N GLU A 251 -36.99 -46.78 -17.97
CA GLU A 251 -37.38 -46.55 -19.38
C GLU A 251 -38.88 -46.21 -19.52
N LYS A 252 -39.72 -46.72 -18.61
CA LYS A 252 -41.17 -46.50 -18.60
C LYS A 252 -41.67 -46.31 -17.17
N ASP A 253 -42.68 -45.45 -17.00
CA ASP A 253 -43.38 -45.26 -15.72
C ASP A 253 -44.14 -46.53 -15.28
N PHE A 254 -44.62 -47.31 -16.25
CA PHE A 254 -45.37 -48.54 -16.01
C PHE A 254 -44.94 -49.66 -16.96
N TYR A 255 -44.68 -50.84 -16.40
CA TYR A 255 -44.43 -52.06 -17.16
C TYR A 255 -45.61 -53.03 -16.98
N HIS A 256 -46.37 -53.25 -18.04
CA HIS A 256 -47.45 -54.24 -18.07
C HIS A 256 -46.98 -55.53 -18.73
N ILE A 257 -47.01 -56.64 -17.99
CA ILE A 257 -46.53 -57.95 -18.47
C ILE A 257 -47.64 -58.98 -18.24
N ASN A 258 -48.06 -59.66 -19.30
CA ASN A 258 -49.03 -60.74 -19.23
C ASN A 258 -48.31 -62.09 -19.12
N ILE A 259 -48.63 -62.87 -18.08
CA ILE A 259 -47.99 -64.15 -17.80
C ILE A 259 -49.05 -65.26 -17.89
N ASN A 260 -48.70 -66.40 -18.50
CA ASN A 260 -49.58 -67.57 -18.54
C ASN A 260 -49.58 -68.27 -17.18
N GLN A 261 -50.76 -68.65 -16.68
CA GLN A 261 -50.95 -69.37 -15.44
C GLN A 261 -50.21 -70.71 -15.37
N SER A 262 -49.89 -71.33 -16.52
CA SER A 262 -49.09 -72.56 -16.58
C SER A 262 -47.58 -72.34 -16.49
N SER A 263 -47.11 -71.12 -16.18
CA SER A 263 -45.68 -70.79 -16.07
C SER A 263 -45.04 -71.47 -14.85
N GLN A 264 -43.86 -72.05 -15.06
CA GLN A 264 -43.12 -72.78 -14.02
C GLN A 264 -42.39 -71.83 -13.05
N PRO A 265 -42.18 -72.23 -11.77
CA PRO A 265 -41.35 -71.49 -10.82
C PRO A 265 -39.93 -71.26 -11.35
N GLY A 266 -39.38 -70.07 -11.08
CA GLY A 266 -38.03 -69.68 -11.52
C GLY A 266 -37.91 -69.25 -12.97
N LYS A 267 -39.01 -69.24 -13.74
CA LYS A 267 -39.02 -68.74 -15.11
C LYS A 267 -38.73 -67.24 -15.14
N PHE A 268 -37.78 -66.83 -15.98
CA PHE A 268 -37.55 -65.42 -16.29
C PHE A 268 -38.78 -64.81 -16.96
N ILE A 269 -39.23 -63.67 -16.46
CA ILE A 269 -40.45 -62.99 -16.93
C ILE A 269 -40.08 -61.76 -17.75
N PHE A 270 -39.31 -60.85 -17.16
CA PHE A 270 -38.99 -59.56 -17.73
C PHE A 270 -37.77 -58.96 -17.03
N GLN A 271 -37.04 -58.10 -17.74
CA GLN A 271 -35.93 -57.32 -17.21
C GLN A 271 -36.28 -55.83 -17.28
N ILE A 272 -36.16 -55.15 -16.15
CA ILE A 272 -36.30 -53.69 -16.06
C ILE A 272 -34.90 -53.09 -16.13
N ASN A 273 -34.72 -52.05 -16.94
CA ASN A 273 -33.49 -51.28 -17.00
C ASN A 273 -33.77 -49.86 -16.50
N ALA A 274 -32.89 -49.36 -15.63
CA ALA A 274 -32.80 -47.96 -15.27
C ALA A 274 -31.45 -47.40 -15.75
N THR A 275 -31.42 -46.13 -16.13
CA THR A 275 -30.23 -45.41 -16.60
C THR A 275 -30.07 -44.12 -15.82
N SER A 276 -28.86 -43.74 -15.42
CA SER A 276 -28.57 -42.42 -14.85
C SER A 276 -27.76 -41.58 -15.84
N TYR A 277 -27.93 -40.25 -15.79
CA TYR A 277 -27.07 -39.33 -16.52
C TYR A 277 -25.71 -39.13 -15.83
N ASP A 278 -25.59 -39.49 -14.54
CA ASP A 278 -24.32 -39.50 -13.81
C ASP A 278 -23.48 -40.75 -14.20
N PRO A 279 -22.29 -40.57 -14.79
CA PRO A 279 -21.39 -41.68 -15.16
C PRO A 279 -21.02 -42.60 -13.99
N ILE A 280 -20.99 -42.08 -12.76
CA ILE A 280 -20.61 -42.82 -11.56
C ILE A 280 -21.72 -43.80 -11.15
N MET A 281 -22.99 -43.50 -11.47
CA MET A 281 -24.14 -44.32 -11.10
C MET A 281 -24.43 -45.47 -12.06
N ASN A 282 -24.05 -45.34 -13.35
CA ASN A 282 -24.43 -46.31 -14.38
C ASN A 282 -23.90 -47.74 -14.15
N GLY A 283 -22.92 -47.94 -13.26
CA GLY A 283 -22.40 -49.26 -12.86
C GLY A 283 -22.93 -49.81 -11.53
N ASN A 284 -23.66 -49.03 -10.74
CA ASN A 284 -24.01 -49.34 -9.34
C ASN A 284 -25.53 -49.20 -9.06
N ILE A 285 -26.38 -49.64 -9.98
CA ILE A 285 -27.84 -49.60 -9.80
C ILE A 285 -28.31 -50.88 -9.08
N SER A 286 -28.95 -50.73 -7.93
CA SER A 286 -29.58 -51.83 -7.19
C SER A 286 -31.10 -51.75 -7.29
N TYR A 287 -31.74 -52.88 -7.60
CA TYR A 287 -33.20 -52.99 -7.72
C TYR A 287 -33.78 -53.65 -6.47
N TYR A 288 -34.87 -53.08 -5.96
CA TYR A 288 -35.59 -53.58 -4.79
C TYR A 288 -37.08 -53.74 -5.15
N LEU A 289 -37.73 -54.73 -4.52
CA LEU A 289 -39.16 -55.03 -4.64
C LEU A 289 -39.86 -54.80 -3.31
#